data_AF-A0A4Q4YVG6-F1
#
_entry.id   AF-A0A4Q4YVG6-F1
#
_cell.length_a   1.000
_cell.length_b   1.000
_cell.length_c   1.000
_cell.angle_alpha   90.00
_cell.angle_beta   90.00
_cell.angle_gamma   90.00
#
_symmetry.space_group_name_H-M   'P 1'
#
loop_
_entity.id
_entity.type
_entity.pdbx_description
1 polymer ?
#
loop_
_entity_poly.entity_id
_entity_poly.type
_entity_poly.pdbx_seq_one_letter_code
_entity_poly.pdbx_strand_id
1 'polypeptide(L)'
;MEEARASTLVATATTYLQVFATLDPNSISHVISEKKYKHTFAPASVTLPGPFDWAGFAAHLAHLRGLLRGFPVRAKQTWPNSLLNQVVVWGDSRAEFHEEVKDYDGEGKEGEDEWDYRGEYMWVLTMDARGEKVERVLEFVDSKATDRMSALLARASRRKEEVEGKKVEGV
;
A
#
# COMPACT_ATOMS: atom_id res chain seq x y z
N MET A 1 -17.71 -19.77 -18.93
CA MET A 1 -16.24 -19.92 -18.71
C MET A 1 -15.57 -18.56 -18.51
N GLU A 2 -15.81 -17.57 -19.36
CA GLU A 2 -15.23 -16.23 -19.24
C GLU A 2 -15.66 -15.49 -17.96
N GLU A 3 -16.93 -15.59 -17.58
CA GLU A 3 -17.48 -15.00 -16.35
C GLU A 3 -16.89 -15.62 -15.07
N ALA A 4 -16.71 -16.95 -15.05
CA ALA A 4 -16.06 -17.65 -13.94
C ALA A 4 -14.57 -17.25 -13.78
N ARG A 5 -13.88 -17.03 -14.90
CA ARG A 5 -12.50 -16.53 -14.89
C ARG A 5 -12.43 -15.09 -14.38
N ALA A 6 -13.31 -14.21 -14.88
CA ALA A 6 -13.41 -12.84 -14.42
C ALA A 6 -13.69 -12.77 -12.91
N SER A 7 -14.61 -13.60 -12.41
CA SER A 7 -14.92 -13.71 -10.99
C SER A 7 -13.69 -14.13 -10.15
N THR A 8 -12.93 -15.13 -10.61
CA THR A 8 -11.69 -15.57 -9.94
C THR A 8 -10.67 -14.44 -9.87
N LEU A 9 -10.44 -13.76 -11.00
CA LEU A 9 -9.50 -12.63 -11.07
C LEU A 9 -9.91 -11.51 -10.10
N VAL A 10 -11.19 -11.13 -10.07
CA VAL A 10 -11.70 -10.09 -9.16
C VAL A 10 -11.57 -10.51 -7.70
N ALA A 11 -11.82 -11.78 -7.37
CA ALA A 11 -11.65 -12.30 -6.01
C ALA A 11 -10.18 -12.19 -5.57
N THR A 12 -9.24 -12.67 -6.39
CA THR A 12 -7.81 -12.56 -6.12
C THR A 12 -7.34 -11.11 -5.99
N ALA A 13 -7.79 -10.21 -6.87
CA ALA A 13 -7.49 -8.78 -6.78
C ALA A 13 -8.02 -8.15 -5.49
N THR A 14 -9.24 -8.51 -5.09
CA THR A 14 -9.86 -8.01 -3.86
C THR A 14 -9.08 -8.49 -2.63
N THR A 15 -8.71 -9.77 -2.57
CA THR A 15 -7.87 -10.31 -1.50
C THR A 15 -6.51 -9.63 -1.46
N TYR A 16 -5.86 -9.41 -2.61
CA TYR A 16 -4.59 -8.70 -2.67
C TYR A 16 -4.66 -7.31 -2.01
N LEU A 17 -5.69 -6.51 -2.33
CA LEU A 17 -5.84 -5.15 -1.80
C LEU A 17 -6.13 -5.12 -0.29
N GLN A 18 -6.63 -6.20 0.31
CA GLN A 18 -6.86 -6.28 1.76
C GLN A 18 -5.56 -6.16 2.57
N VAL A 19 -4.40 -6.45 1.98
CA VAL A 19 -3.10 -6.28 2.66
C VAL A 19 -2.92 -4.88 3.19
N PHE A 20 -3.45 -3.86 2.50
CA PHE A 20 -3.28 -2.48 2.89
C PHE A 20 -4.11 -2.09 4.12
N ALA A 21 -5.11 -2.89 4.51
CA ALA A 21 -5.86 -2.63 5.74
C ALA A 21 -5.00 -2.79 7.01
N THR A 22 -4.01 -3.69 6.99
CA THR A 22 -3.18 -4.02 8.17
C THR A 22 -1.67 -3.96 7.91
N LEU A 23 -1.28 -3.84 6.64
CA LEU A 23 0.10 -3.88 6.15
C LEU A 23 0.84 -5.18 6.55
N ASP A 24 0.09 -6.27 6.75
CA ASP A 24 0.65 -7.58 7.08
C ASP A 24 0.80 -8.45 5.82
N PRO A 25 2.01 -8.67 5.29
CA PRO A 25 2.21 -9.45 4.07
C PRO A 25 1.77 -10.91 4.21
N ASN A 26 1.71 -11.47 5.42
CA ASN A 26 1.24 -12.84 5.63
C ASN A 26 -0.25 -13.00 5.31
N SER A 27 -1.03 -11.92 5.39
CA SER A 27 -2.47 -11.96 5.10
C SER A 27 -2.78 -12.32 3.64
N ILE A 28 -1.85 -12.07 2.72
CA ILE A 28 -2.06 -12.28 1.28
C ILE A 28 -1.08 -13.25 0.63
N SER A 29 -0.15 -13.85 1.38
CA SER A 29 0.90 -14.74 0.82
C SER A 29 0.33 -15.88 -0.04
N HIS A 30 -0.88 -16.37 0.29
CA HIS A 30 -1.57 -17.42 -0.44
C HIS A 30 -2.05 -17.00 -1.85
N VAL A 31 -2.30 -15.71 -2.09
CA VAL A 31 -2.65 -15.13 -3.40
C VAL A 31 -1.46 -14.48 -4.12
N ILE A 32 -0.23 -14.69 -3.64
CA ILE A 32 0.98 -14.17 -4.26
C ILE A 32 1.80 -15.30 -4.90
N SER A 33 2.37 -15.02 -6.07
CA SER A 33 3.39 -15.86 -6.69
C SER A 33 4.79 -15.37 -6.29
N GLU A 34 5.26 -15.76 -5.09
CA GLU A 34 6.49 -15.19 -4.50
C GLU A 34 7.70 -15.21 -5.43
N LYS A 35 7.87 -16.29 -6.22
CA LYS A 35 8.99 -16.46 -7.15
C LYS A 35 8.94 -15.53 -8.36
N LYS A 36 7.75 -15.08 -8.76
CA LYS A 36 7.54 -14.27 -9.97
C LYS A 36 7.09 -12.84 -9.67
N TYR A 37 6.71 -12.56 -8.42
CA TYR A 37 6.14 -11.30 -8.01
C TYR A 37 7.06 -10.13 -8.38
N LYS A 38 6.48 -9.12 -9.04
CA LYS A 38 7.11 -7.82 -9.28
C LYS A 38 6.13 -6.69 -9.01
N HIS A 39 6.54 -5.72 -8.22
CA HIS A 39 5.79 -4.50 -7.95
C HIS A 39 6.54 -3.31 -8.55
N THR A 40 5.85 -2.49 -9.33
CA THR A 40 6.40 -1.27 -9.92
C THR A 40 5.45 -0.11 -9.70
N PHE A 41 5.99 1.03 -9.26
CA PHE A 41 5.23 2.26 -9.17
C PHE A 41 5.29 3.06 -10.47
N ALA A 42 4.22 3.80 -10.71
CA ALA A 42 4.08 4.79 -11.77
C ALA A 42 3.37 6.03 -11.22
N PRO A 43 3.50 7.20 -11.86
CA PRO A 43 4.37 7.50 -13.00
C PRO A 43 5.85 7.57 -12.59
N ALA A 44 6.76 7.44 -13.55
CA ALA A 44 8.21 7.49 -13.32
C ALA A 44 8.72 8.85 -12.79
N SER A 45 7.89 9.89 -12.84
CA SER A 45 8.19 11.19 -12.25
C SER A 45 8.17 11.15 -10.71
N VAL A 46 7.53 10.15 -10.11
CA VAL A 46 7.54 9.96 -8.65
C VAL A 46 8.72 9.07 -8.28
N THR A 47 9.62 9.57 -7.45
CA THR A 47 10.82 8.83 -7.03
C THR A 47 10.47 7.92 -5.85
N LEU A 48 9.65 6.89 -6.10
CA LEU A 48 9.28 5.87 -5.11
C LEU A 48 10.30 4.73 -5.07
N PRO A 49 10.45 4.06 -3.92
CA PRO A 49 11.32 2.90 -3.81
C PRO A 49 10.79 1.74 -4.66
N GLY A 50 11.68 1.00 -5.30
CA GLY A 50 11.35 -0.13 -6.17
C GLY A 50 12.15 -0.11 -7.48
N PRO A 51 11.79 -0.97 -8.45
CA PRO A 51 10.76 -2.01 -8.37
C PRO A 51 11.08 -3.07 -7.30
N PHE A 52 10.05 -3.69 -6.72
CA PHE A 52 10.22 -4.72 -5.70
C PHE A 52 9.97 -6.12 -6.24
N ASP A 53 10.68 -7.10 -5.71
CA ASP A 53 10.20 -8.49 -5.65
C ASP A 53 9.34 -8.70 -4.39
N TRP A 54 8.90 -9.93 -4.11
CA TRP A 54 8.03 -10.19 -2.96
C TRP A 54 8.71 -9.87 -1.63
N ALA A 55 9.97 -10.26 -1.45
CA ALA A 55 10.71 -10.00 -0.22
C ALA A 55 10.90 -8.50 0.03
N GLY A 56 11.26 -7.74 -1.01
CA GLY A 56 11.37 -6.28 -0.96
C GLY A 56 10.04 -5.61 -0.64
N PHE A 57 8.94 -6.06 -1.26
CA PHE A 57 7.61 -5.50 -0.99
C PHE A 57 7.11 -5.83 0.41
N ALA A 58 7.34 -7.05 0.90
CA ALA A 58 7.03 -7.43 2.28
C ALA A 58 7.80 -6.58 3.30
N ALA A 59 9.09 -6.31 3.04
CA ALA A 59 9.88 -5.41 3.88
C ALA A 59 9.36 -3.97 3.83
N HIS A 60 8.93 -3.50 2.66
CA HIS A 60 8.30 -2.18 2.51
C HIS A 60 6.99 -2.07 3.30
N LEU A 61 6.11 -3.09 3.22
CA LEU A 61 4.89 -3.16 4.04
C LEU A 61 5.20 -3.18 5.54
N ALA A 62 6.20 -3.94 5.96
CA ALA A 62 6.62 -4.00 7.36
C ALA A 62 7.15 -2.64 7.87
N HIS A 63 7.92 -1.93 7.04
CA HIS A 63 8.35 -0.56 7.36
C HIS A 63 7.14 0.38 7.53
N LEU A 64 6.20 0.37 6.58
CA LEU A 64 4.98 1.17 6.66
C LEU A 64 4.14 0.81 7.90
N ARG A 65 4.00 -0.48 8.24
CA ARG A 65 3.29 -0.95 9.44
C ARG A 65 3.90 -0.41 10.74
N GLY A 66 5.20 -0.13 10.73
CA GLY A 66 5.91 0.51 11.83
C GLY A 66 5.53 1.97 12.05
N LEU A 67 4.84 2.61 11.10
CA LEU A 67 4.42 4.02 11.11
C LEU A 67 2.89 4.18 11.03
N LEU A 68 2.22 3.24 10.37
CA LEU A 68 0.80 3.22 10.10
C LEU A 68 0.15 2.01 10.78
N ARG A 69 -1.04 2.21 11.36
CA ARG A 69 -1.96 1.13 11.71
C ARG A 69 -2.47 0.42 10.46
N GLY A 70 -2.69 1.20 9.40
CA GLY A 70 -3.20 0.72 8.14
C GLY A 70 -3.22 1.81 7.08
N PHE A 71 -3.50 1.37 5.87
CA PHE A 71 -3.69 2.19 4.70
C PHE A 71 -4.86 1.68 3.85
N PRO A 72 -6.08 1.51 4.42
CA PRO A 72 -7.13 0.73 3.77
C PRO A 72 -7.48 1.29 2.40
N VAL A 73 -7.35 0.43 1.38
CA VAL A 73 -7.72 0.75 0.01
C VAL A 73 -9.17 0.37 -0.22
N ARG A 74 -9.94 1.30 -0.77
CA ARG A 74 -11.30 1.08 -1.25
C ARG A 74 -11.32 1.14 -2.77
N ALA A 75 -11.74 0.04 -3.39
CA ALA A 75 -11.99 0.01 -4.83
C ALA A 75 -13.21 0.89 -5.16
N LYS A 76 -13.02 1.88 -6.02
CA LYS A 76 -14.09 2.67 -6.65
C LYS A 76 -14.67 1.93 -7.85
N GLN A 77 -13.78 1.36 -8.65
CA GLN A 77 -14.15 0.61 -9.84
C GLN A 77 -13.11 -0.47 -10.16
N THR A 78 -13.60 -1.57 -10.71
CA THR A 78 -12.79 -2.75 -11.03
C THR A 78 -13.14 -3.22 -12.45
N TRP A 79 -12.13 -3.49 -13.26
CA TRP A 79 -12.27 -3.99 -14.63
C TRP A 79 -11.45 -5.27 -14.80
N PRO A 80 -12.09 -6.46 -14.81
CA PRO A 80 -11.41 -7.69 -15.15
C PRO A 80 -11.14 -7.76 -16.66
N ASN A 81 -9.95 -8.26 -17.00
CA ASN A 81 -9.55 -8.62 -18.35
C ASN A 81 -9.11 -10.08 -18.37
N SER A 82 -10.08 -10.96 -18.62
CA SER A 82 -9.89 -12.42 -18.65
C SER A 82 -8.91 -12.89 -19.73
N LEU A 83 -8.75 -12.14 -20.83
CA LEU A 83 -7.83 -12.48 -21.92
C LEU A 83 -6.36 -12.31 -21.52
N LEU A 84 -6.06 -11.30 -20.69
CA LEU A 84 -4.70 -11.00 -20.24
C LEU A 84 -4.39 -11.50 -18.82
N ASN A 85 -5.35 -12.15 -18.14
CA ASN A 85 -5.27 -12.45 -16.70
C ASN A 85 -4.98 -11.21 -15.86
N GLN A 86 -5.73 -10.14 -16.13
CA GLN A 86 -5.51 -8.87 -15.47
C GLN A 86 -6.77 -8.36 -14.78
N VAL A 87 -6.57 -7.57 -13.73
CA VAL A 87 -7.61 -6.72 -13.17
C VAL A 87 -7.03 -5.32 -13.04
N VAL A 88 -7.74 -4.36 -13.63
CA VAL A 88 -7.50 -2.94 -13.35
C VAL A 88 -8.40 -2.53 -12.19
N VAL A 89 -7.83 -1.86 -11.19
CA VAL A 89 -8.60 -1.31 -10.07
C VAL A 89 -8.31 0.17 -9.96
N TRP A 90 -9.36 0.99 -9.94
CA TRP A 90 -9.28 2.38 -9.49
C TRP A 90 -9.77 2.44 -8.05
N GLY A 91 -8.98 3.02 -7.15
CA GLY A 91 -9.33 3.10 -5.75
C GLY A 91 -8.83 4.36 -5.06
N ASP A 92 -9.36 4.59 -3.87
CA ASP A 92 -8.88 5.59 -2.93
C ASP A 92 -8.43 4.93 -1.62
N SER A 93 -7.69 5.66 -0.81
CA SER A 93 -7.33 5.23 0.53
C SER A 93 -7.24 6.41 1.49
N ARG A 94 -7.17 6.08 2.78
CA ARG A 94 -6.89 7.02 3.86
C ARG A 94 -5.75 6.45 4.71
N ALA A 95 -4.77 7.28 5.03
CA ALA A 95 -3.69 6.87 5.93
C ALA A 95 -4.15 6.85 7.38
N GLU A 96 -3.78 5.80 8.10
CA GLU A 96 -4.05 5.69 9.53
C GLU A 96 -2.72 5.62 10.27
N PHE A 97 -2.10 6.78 10.51
CA PHE A 97 -0.85 6.86 11.28
C PHE A 97 -1.06 6.40 12.73
N HIS A 98 -0.05 5.74 13.30
CA HIS A 98 0.01 5.53 14.74
C HIS A 98 0.01 6.88 15.47
N GLU A 99 -0.57 6.97 16.67
CA GLU A 99 -0.67 8.26 17.36
C GLU A 99 0.70 8.74 17.87
N GLU A 100 1.57 7.82 18.28
CA GLU A 100 2.90 8.12 18.82
C GLU A 100 3.89 8.69 17.79
N VAL A 101 3.63 8.49 16.49
CA VAL A 101 4.49 9.02 15.42
C VAL A 101 4.03 10.37 14.88
N LYS A 102 2.85 10.86 15.32
CA LYS A 102 2.38 12.18 14.93
C LYS A 102 3.10 13.24 15.77
N ASP A 103 3.73 14.19 15.09
CA ASP A 103 4.19 15.44 15.69
C ASP A 103 3.08 16.51 15.55
N TYR A 104 2.77 17.18 16.65
CA TYR A 104 1.81 18.27 16.71
C TYR A 104 2.55 19.51 17.21
N ASP A 105 2.60 20.56 16.40
CA ASP A 105 3.18 21.84 16.80
C ASP A 105 2.18 22.62 17.67
N GLY A 106 2.42 22.65 18.99
CA GLY A 106 1.69 23.53 19.92
C GLY A 106 0.27 23.06 20.32
N GLU A 107 -0.26 23.70 21.37
CA GLU A 107 -1.44 23.28 22.14
C GLU A 107 -2.66 22.90 21.29
N GLY A 108 -2.79 21.58 21.08
CA GLY A 108 -3.99 20.82 20.77
C GLY A 108 -5.16 21.59 20.16
N LYS A 109 -5.23 21.57 18.82
CA LYS A 109 -6.46 21.31 18.02
C LYS A 109 -6.31 21.62 16.52
N GLU A 110 -5.23 22.25 16.05
CA GLU A 110 -5.10 22.63 14.64
C GLU A 110 -4.34 21.63 13.74
N GLY A 111 -3.89 20.48 14.26
CA GLY A 111 -3.03 19.53 13.51
C GLY A 111 -3.68 18.25 12.98
N GLU A 112 -4.96 17.97 13.23
CA GLU A 112 -5.60 16.71 12.79
C GLU A 112 -5.72 16.59 11.26
N ASP A 113 -6.02 17.69 10.57
CA ASP A 113 -6.14 17.72 9.11
C ASP A 113 -4.80 17.47 8.40
N GLU A 114 -3.68 17.77 9.05
CA GLU A 114 -2.35 17.64 8.46
C GLU A 114 -1.97 16.16 8.27
N TRP A 115 -2.32 15.32 9.24
CA TRP A 115 -2.10 13.87 9.21
C TRP A 115 -3.21 13.10 8.47
N ASP A 116 -4.31 13.77 8.08
CA ASP A 116 -5.35 13.20 7.22
C ASP A 116 -4.88 13.13 5.76
N TYR A 117 -4.08 12.11 5.44
CA TYR A 117 -3.69 11.83 4.07
C TYR A 117 -4.76 10.97 3.37
N ARG A 118 -5.12 11.37 2.15
CA ARG A 118 -5.95 10.61 1.22
C ARG A 118 -5.19 10.40 -0.07
N GLY A 119 -5.17 9.16 -0.54
CA GLY A 119 -4.54 8.80 -1.81
C GLY A 119 -5.56 8.34 -2.83
N GLU A 120 -5.17 8.42 -4.10
CA GLU A 120 -5.89 7.87 -5.23
C GLU A 120 -4.91 7.12 -6.13
N TYR A 121 -5.38 5.99 -6.65
CA TYR A 121 -4.51 5.00 -7.28
C TYR A 121 -5.23 4.27 -8.41
N MET A 122 -4.43 3.82 -9.37
CA MET A 122 -4.82 2.75 -10.27
C MET A 122 -3.85 1.58 -10.17
N TRP A 123 -4.36 0.37 -9.94
CA TRP A 123 -3.57 -0.86 -10.03
C TRP A 123 -3.84 -1.58 -11.34
N VAL A 124 -2.79 -2.14 -11.94
CA VAL A 124 -2.90 -3.22 -12.91
C VAL A 124 -2.29 -4.46 -12.27
N LEU A 125 -3.15 -5.36 -11.80
CA LEU A 125 -2.78 -6.64 -11.23
C LEU A 125 -2.77 -7.66 -12.36
N THR A 126 -1.62 -8.32 -12.59
CA THR A 126 -1.50 -9.44 -13.52
C THR A 126 -1.33 -10.72 -12.73
N MET A 127 -2.20 -11.69 -12.98
CA MET A 127 -2.24 -12.98 -12.30
C MET A 127 -1.57 -14.07 -13.13
N ASP A 128 -1.35 -15.22 -12.49
CA ASP A 128 -0.93 -16.44 -13.14
C ASP A 128 -1.99 -16.96 -14.14
N ALA A 129 -1.66 -18.06 -14.82
CA ALA A 129 -2.54 -18.64 -15.83
C ALA A 129 -3.92 -19.09 -15.29
N ARG A 130 -4.02 -19.35 -13.98
CA ARG A 130 -5.26 -19.76 -13.30
C ARG A 130 -6.05 -18.57 -12.77
N GLY A 131 -5.42 -17.40 -12.67
CA GLY A 131 -6.01 -16.22 -12.07
C GLY A 131 -5.95 -16.21 -10.54
N GLU A 132 -5.31 -17.20 -9.93
CA GLU A 132 -5.36 -17.44 -8.48
C GLU A 132 -4.26 -16.68 -7.72
N LYS A 133 -3.15 -16.37 -8.40
CA LYS A 133 -2.00 -15.70 -7.79
C LYS A 133 -1.56 -14.46 -8.55
N VAL A 134 -1.26 -13.38 -7.84
CA VAL A 134 -0.69 -12.16 -8.42
C VAL A 134 0.80 -12.38 -8.72
N GLU A 135 1.19 -12.13 -9.97
CA GLU A 135 2.59 -12.20 -10.44
C GLU A 135 3.18 -10.80 -10.68
N ARG A 136 2.37 -9.82 -11.12
CA ARG A 136 2.87 -8.47 -11.37
C ARG A 136 1.86 -7.41 -10.94
N VAL A 137 2.38 -6.32 -10.40
CA VAL A 137 1.61 -5.16 -9.98
C VAL A 137 2.25 -3.92 -10.59
N LEU A 138 1.46 -3.17 -11.36
CA LEU A 138 1.76 -1.78 -11.66
C LEU A 138 0.82 -0.93 -10.80
N GLU A 139 1.39 -0.13 -9.91
CA GLU A 139 0.64 0.81 -9.08
C GLU A 139 0.88 2.24 -9.57
N PHE A 140 -0.12 2.83 -10.21
CA PHE A 140 -0.12 4.21 -10.61
C PHE A 140 -0.67 5.06 -9.47
N VAL A 141 0.15 5.96 -8.94
CA VAL A 141 -0.20 6.83 -7.81
C VAL A 141 -0.54 8.25 -8.31
N ASP A 142 -1.38 8.98 -7.57
CA ASP A 142 -1.43 10.43 -7.70
C ASP A 142 -0.12 11.04 -7.20
N SER A 143 0.77 11.35 -8.14
CA SER A 143 2.10 11.92 -7.88
C SER A 143 2.10 13.11 -6.90
N LYS A 144 1.13 14.01 -7.01
CA LYS A 144 1.08 15.21 -6.18
C LYS A 144 0.70 14.87 -4.74
N ALA A 145 -0.26 13.96 -4.57
CA ALA A 145 -0.60 13.45 -3.25
C ALA A 145 0.58 12.65 -2.66
N THR A 146 1.27 11.84 -3.47
CA THR A 146 2.40 11.03 -3.02
C THR A 146 3.57 11.86 -2.48
N ASP A 147 3.83 13.07 -3.00
CA ASP A 147 4.82 13.99 -2.42
C ASP A 147 4.46 14.35 -0.97
N ARG A 148 3.18 14.65 -0.71
CA ARG A 148 2.68 14.92 0.66
C ARG A 148 2.83 13.69 1.55
N MET A 149 2.48 12.50 1.05
CA MET A 149 2.66 11.26 1.82
C MET A 149 4.12 11.02 2.19
N SER A 150 5.04 11.24 1.25
CA SER A 150 6.48 11.06 1.47
C SER A 150 6.99 11.98 2.58
N ALA A 151 6.53 13.23 2.62
CA ALA A 151 6.85 14.17 3.69
C ALA A 151 6.31 13.71 5.06
N LEU A 152 5.06 13.22 5.12
CA LEU A 152 4.47 12.70 6.35
C LEU A 152 5.18 11.44 6.86
N LEU A 153 5.55 10.51 5.98
CA LEU A 153 6.32 9.32 6.34
C LEU A 153 7.72 9.68 6.86
N ALA A 154 8.36 10.70 6.28
CA ALA A 154 9.65 11.20 6.76
C ALA A 154 9.54 11.83 8.15
N ARG A 155 8.48 12.59 8.42
CA ARG A 155 8.18 13.14 9.76
C ARG A 155 7.91 12.02 10.77
N ALA A 156 7.02 11.09 10.43
CA ALA A 156 6.69 9.95 11.28
C ALA A 156 7.91 9.11 11.63
N SER A 157 8.80 8.88 10.67
CA SER A 157 10.07 8.16 10.90
C SER A 157 10.96 8.88 11.91
N ARG A 158 11.19 10.19 11.73
CA ARG A 158 11.98 10.99 12.70
C ARG A 158 11.36 10.95 14.09
N ARG A 159 10.04 11.13 14.17
CA ARG A 159 9.33 11.13 15.46
C ARG A 159 9.45 9.78 16.17
N LYS A 160 9.35 8.68 15.43
CA LYS A 160 9.52 7.33 15.96
C LYS A 160 10.91 7.15 16.58
N GLU A 161 11.96 7.56 15.87
CA GLU A 161 13.35 7.49 16.38
C GLU A 161 13.53 8.28 17.68
N GLU A 162 12.95 9.48 17.78
CA GLU A 162 12.98 10.28 19.01
C GLU A 162 12.28 9.59 20.18
N VAL A 163 11.12 8.99 19.94
CA VAL A 163 10.32 8.31 20.97
C VAL A 163 11.02 7.03 21.43
N GLU A 164 11.60 6.26 20.51
CA GLU A 164 12.34 5.04 20.83
C GLU A 164 13.66 5.36 21.55
N GLY A 165 14.40 6.39 21.11
CA GLY A 165 15.62 6.85 21.78
C GLY A 165 15.38 7.31 23.22
N LYS A 166 14.31 8.08 23.47
CA LYS A 166 13.92 8.51 24.83
C LYS A 166 13.53 7.35 25.74
N LYS A 167 12.97 6.26 25.21
CA LYS A 167 12.67 5.06 26.00
C LYS A 167 13.93 4.32 26.44
N VAL A 168 15.04 4.43 25.70
CA VAL A 168 16.32 3.79 26.04
C VAL A 168 17.10 4.61 27.08
N GLU A 169 17.04 5.95 27.03
CA GLU A 169 17.71 6.82 28.02
C GLU A 169 16.97 6.92 29.36
N GLY A 170 15.69 6.54 29.41
CA GLY A 170 14.85 6.58 30.61
C GLY A 170 14.84 5.30 31.47
N VAL A 171 15.78 4.36 31.24
CA VAL A 171 15.96 3.12 32.02
C VAL A 171 17.21 3.19 32.88
#